data_AF-E6RE16-F1
#
_entry.id   AF-E6RE16-F1
#
_cell.length_a   1.000
_cell.length_b   1.000
_cell.length_c   1.000
_cell.angle_alpha   90.00
_cell.angle_beta   90.00
_cell.angle_gamma   90.00
#
_symmetry.space_group_name_H-M   'P 1'
#
loop_
_entity.id
_entity.type
_entity.pdbx_description
1 polymer ?
#
loop_
_entity_poly.entity_id
_entity_poly.type
_entity_poly.pdbx_seq_one_letter_code
_entity_poly.pdbx_strand_id
1 'polypeptide(L)'
;MVQCHPLDSVLSGAGNSPHEKMPLVHPPMVCEDDCRCFKEHYEAISTLNDSGIYADRKEVGDVDVEGGMYIVKSLSFLDRFLALWVLVAMILGVVIGEFAPNVDAILTGANLKGVSVPVLVGLLCMMWPILTKVQYERLPSLLRSSHIYRQIGMSLFLNWIVGPFVMLAIAWATLPDLSTYREGIILVGLARCIAMVMIWNRLAHGNEDYCAILVIINSILQIILYSPMSVFFINIISRSDNAISLRYGDTAIAVLIYLGIPLGAGALTRFGGLLVLGKKRFDGFLAYFGMLSLVALLYTIIIIFAEQSHRILHNLGPTFRTFVPMILYFAIMWTSAFALIWWLSQKKGGGRKWGYEMAVVQAFTAGSNNFELAIAVAVAVYGVSSDQALAATIGPLVEVPVLLALTWVALLAKKRLNWGEDEVTGVSCDRECGC
;
A
#
# COMPACT_ATOMS: atom_id res chain seq x y z
N MET A 1 15.25 -51.63 -31.44
CA MET A 1 13.92 -51.29 -31.97
C MET A 1 12.93 -51.37 -30.83
N VAL A 2 12.47 -50.22 -30.33
CA VAL A 2 11.34 -50.12 -29.41
C VAL A 2 10.38 -49.13 -30.06
N GLN A 3 9.14 -49.56 -30.29
CA GLN A 3 8.08 -48.76 -30.92
C GLN A 3 7.44 -47.85 -29.88
N CYS A 4 7.25 -46.57 -30.22
CA CYS A 4 6.44 -45.62 -29.45
C CYS A 4 5.18 -45.29 -30.25
N HIS A 5 4.00 -45.36 -29.61
CA HIS A 5 2.73 -44.92 -30.19
C HIS A 5 2.34 -43.54 -29.64
N PRO A 6 1.89 -42.59 -30.48
CA PRO A 6 1.26 -41.35 -30.02
C PRO A 6 -0.19 -41.61 -29.57
N LEU A 7 -0.64 -40.86 -28.57
CA LEU A 7 -1.98 -40.91 -27.99
C LEU A 7 -2.99 -40.15 -28.87
N ASP A 8 -3.14 -40.54 -30.15
CA ASP A 8 -4.08 -39.94 -31.11
C ASP A 8 -4.85 -41.00 -31.92
N SER A 9 -5.36 -42.05 -31.26
CA SER A 9 -6.19 -43.08 -31.91
C SER A 9 -7.67 -43.03 -31.55
N VAL A 10 -8.19 -41.90 -31.05
CA VAL A 10 -9.63 -41.68 -30.91
C VAL A 10 -9.95 -40.27 -31.40
N LEU A 11 -10.06 -40.09 -32.72
CA LEU A 11 -10.91 -39.10 -33.43
C LEU A 11 -10.54 -39.13 -34.92
N SER A 12 -11.13 -40.07 -35.65
CA SER A 12 -11.06 -40.13 -37.11
C SER A 12 -12.08 -39.17 -37.71
N GLY A 13 -11.66 -38.26 -38.61
CA GLY A 13 -12.59 -37.56 -39.50
C GLY A 13 -12.16 -36.19 -40.02
N ALA A 14 -11.69 -36.16 -41.28
CA ALA A 14 -11.75 -35.06 -42.26
C ALA A 14 -10.68 -33.94 -42.26
N GLY A 15 -9.79 -33.99 -43.26
CA GLY A 15 -9.82 -33.06 -44.42
C GLY A 15 -9.00 -31.76 -44.41
N ASN A 16 -7.99 -31.72 -45.30
CA ASN A 16 -7.38 -30.59 -46.02
C ASN A 16 -6.57 -29.48 -45.28
N SER A 17 -5.35 -29.25 -45.78
CA SER A 17 -4.43 -28.11 -45.54
C SER A 17 -4.82 -26.83 -46.31
N PRO A 18 -4.11 -25.67 -46.21
CA PRO A 18 -3.06 -25.22 -45.28
C PRO A 18 -3.33 -23.81 -44.65
N HIS A 19 -2.41 -23.37 -43.78
CA HIS A 19 -2.26 -22.06 -43.10
C HIS A 19 -2.93 -21.92 -41.72
N GLU A 20 -2.15 -22.14 -40.65
CA GLU A 20 -1.86 -21.16 -39.59
C GLU A 20 -0.87 -21.79 -38.58
N LYS A 21 0.27 -21.14 -38.31
CA LYS A 21 1.30 -21.65 -37.38
C LYS A 21 0.88 -21.35 -35.94
N MET A 22 0.63 -22.39 -35.15
CA MET A 22 0.39 -22.32 -33.70
C MET A 22 1.60 -22.92 -32.96
N PRO A 23 2.11 -22.31 -31.87
CA PRO A 23 3.25 -22.85 -31.13
C PRO A 23 2.85 -24.09 -30.32
N LEU A 24 3.62 -25.16 -30.49
CA LEU A 24 3.47 -26.48 -29.86
C LEU A 24 3.61 -26.39 -28.33
N VAL A 25 2.53 -26.75 -27.64
CA VAL A 25 2.53 -27.16 -26.23
C VAL A 25 2.77 -28.68 -26.22
N HIS A 26 3.91 -29.14 -25.69
CA HIS A 26 4.16 -30.58 -25.54
C HIS A 26 3.31 -31.15 -24.37
N PRO A 27 2.68 -32.32 -24.53
CA PRO A 27 1.98 -32.99 -23.44
C PRO A 27 2.97 -33.67 -22.48
N PRO A 28 2.62 -33.87 -21.19
CA PRO A 28 3.50 -34.51 -20.24
C PRO A 28 3.63 -36.01 -20.54
N MET A 29 4.86 -36.51 -20.70
CA MET A 29 5.16 -37.94 -20.76
C MET A 29 5.56 -38.46 -19.37
N VAL A 30 5.10 -39.67 -19.03
CA VAL A 30 5.47 -40.42 -17.82
C VAL A 30 6.44 -41.53 -18.24
N CYS A 31 7.58 -41.65 -17.56
CA CYS A 31 8.52 -42.76 -17.77
C CYS A 31 8.35 -43.80 -16.66
N GLU A 32 8.02 -45.03 -17.05
CA GLU A 32 8.19 -46.24 -16.26
C GLU A 32 9.62 -46.76 -16.48
N ASP A 33 10.36 -46.84 -15.38
CA ASP A 33 11.58 -47.60 -15.11
C ASP A 33 12.87 -47.36 -15.94
N ASP A 34 13.97 -47.31 -15.18
CA ASP A 34 15.40 -47.28 -15.52
C ASP A 34 16.07 -45.96 -15.98
N CYS A 35 16.63 -45.28 -14.98
CA CYS A 35 17.33 -44.00 -15.06
C CYS A 35 18.83 -44.16 -15.44
N ARG A 36 19.14 -44.86 -16.55
CA ARG A 36 20.54 -45.02 -17.02
C ARG A 36 20.86 -44.55 -18.44
N CYS A 37 19.88 -44.10 -19.22
CA CYS A 37 20.10 -43.83 -20.66
C CYS A 37 20.17 -42.35 -21.07
N PHE A 38 20.43 -41.40 -20.15
CA PHE A 38 20.46 -39.96 -20.51
C PHE A 38 21.88 -39.38 -20.69
N LYS A 39 22.94 -40.14 -20.38
CA LYS A 39 24.31 -39.60 -20.38
C LYS A 39 25.02 -39.66 -21.74
N GLU A 40 24.61 -40.55 -22.66
CA GLU A 40 25.29 -40.70 -23.96
C GLU A 40 24.65 -39.89 -25.10
N HIS A 41 23.43 -39.39 -24.95
CA HIS A 41 22.78 -38.57 -26.00
C HIS A 41 22.94 -37.06 -25.85
N TYR A 42 23.54 -36.57 -24.76
CA TYR A 42 23.78 -35.13 -24.58
C TYR A 42 25.08 -34.64 -25.24
N GLU A 43 26.06 -35.52 -25.48
CA GLU A 43 27.31 -35.15 -26.16
C GLU A 43 27.17 -34.99 -27.68
N ALA A 44 26.13 -35.58 -28.28
CA ALA A 44 25.85 -35.45 -29.72
C ALA A 44 25.03 -34.20 -30.11
N ILE A 45 24.56 -33.41 -29.14
CA ILE A 45 23.86 -32.13 -29.37
C ILE A 45 24.71 -30.97 -28.83
N SER A 46 26.03 -31.06 -29.04
CA SER A 46 26.98 -29.99 -28.69
C SER A 46 27.67 -29.36 -29.90
N THR A 47 27.35 -29.80 -31.13
CA THR A 47 28.01 -29.33 -32.36
C THR A 47 27.09 -28.66 -33.39
N LEU A 48 25.86 -28.28 -33.04
CA LEU A 48 24.93 -27.59 -33.96
C LEU A 48 24.20 -26.40 -33.30
N ASN A 49 24.93 -25.48 -32.67
CA ASN A 49 24.36 -24.17 -32.37
C ASN A 49 25.39 -23.03 -32.36
N ASP A 50 26.09 -22.87 -33.49
CA ASP A 50 26.74 -21.59 -33.84
C ASP A 50 25.65 -20.61 -34.31
N SER A 51 25.00 -19.95 -33.35
CA SER A 51 24.39 -18.62 -33.53
C SER A 51 23.92 -18.06 -32.18
N GLY A 52 24.89 -17.71 -31.35
CA GLY A 52 24.89 -16.50 -30.53
C GLY A 52 23.71 -16.24 -29.59
N ILE A 53 23.56 -17.03 -28.53
CA ILE A 53 22.95 -16.62 -27.26
C ILE A 53 23.61 -17.43 -26.13
N TYR A 54 24.37 -16.81 -25.23
CA TYR A 54 24.44 -17.19 -23.81
C TYR A 54 24.99 -16.01 -23.00
N ALA A 55 24.11 -15.38 -22.21
CA ALA A 55 24.51 -14.46 -21.16
C ALA A 55 24.98 -15.27 -19.95
N ASP A 56 26.15 -14.88 -19.46
CA ASP A 56 26.95 -15.48 -18.40
C ASP A 56 26.15 -15.70 -17.10
N ARG A 57 26.27 -16.92 -16.57
CA ARG A 57 25.75 -17.35 -15.28
C ARG A 57 26.76 -16.91 -14.22
N LYS A 58 26.55 -15.75 -13.60
CA LYS A 58 27.28 -15.34 -12.40
C LYS A 58 26.56 -15.72 -11.12
N GLU A 59 27.40 -16.03 -10.14
CA GLU A 59 27.18 -16.79 -8.93
C GLU A 59 26.16 -16.18 -7.96
N VAL A 60 25.55 -17.07 -7.20
CA VAL A 60 24.74 -16.79 -6.01
C VAL A 60 25.64 -16.14 -4.97
N GLY A 61 25.60 -14.81 -4.89
CA GLY A 61 26.52 -14.10 -4.01
C GLY A 61 26.54 -12.59 -4.20
N ASP A 62 25.42 -11.94 -4.46
CA ASP A 62 25.32 -10.53 -4.11
C ASP A 62 23.88 -10.08 -3.90
N VAL A 63 23.76 -9.01 -3.15
CA VAL A 63 22.54 -8.58 -2.51
C VAL A 63 21.50 -8.10 -3.54
N ASP A 64 20.28 -8.63 -3.50
CA ASP A 64 19.08 -8.10 -4.19
C ASP A 64 18.65 -6.68 -3.70
N VAL A 65 19.58 -5.96 -3.06
CA VAL A 65 19.54 -4.51 -2.86
C VAL A 65 19.66 -3.80 -4.20
N GLU A 66 20.31 -4.39 -5.21
CA GLU A 66 20.24 -3.86 -6.56
C GLU A 66 18.80 -3.88 -7.09
N GLY A 67 18.03 -4.96 -6.99
CA GLY A 67 16.62 -5.00 -7.42
C GLY A 67 15.74 -3.93 -6.76
N GLY A 68 15.82 -3.81 -5.41
CA GLY A 68 15.13 -2.75 -4.67
C GLY A 68 15.61 -1.34 -5.04
N MET A 69 16.92 -1.16 -5.27
CA MET A 69 17.51 0.11 -5.68
C MET A 69 17.22 0.44 -7.16
N TYR A 70 17.03 -0.56 -8.02
CA TYR A 70 16.54 -0.47 -9.40
C TYR A 70 15.07 -0.08 -9.44
N ILE A 71 14.23 -0.59 -8.52
CA ILE A 71 12.84 -0.15 -8.36
C ILE A 71 12.81 1.31 -7.86
N VAL A 72 13.63 1.65 -6.87
CA VAL A 72 13.81 3.04 -6.41
C VAL A 72 14.41 3.92 -7.50
N LYS A 73 15.16 3.38 -8.48
CA LYS A 73 15.62 4.09 -9.70
C LYS A 73 14.54 4.19 -10.78
N SER A 74 13.58 3.26 -10.81
CA SER A 74 12.43 3.26 -11.73
C SER A 74 11.27 4.14 -11.27
N LEU A 75 11.26 4.51 -9.99
CA LEU A 75 10.35 5.50 -9.42
C LEU A 75 10.73 6.90 -9.94
N SER A 76 9.73 7.74 -10.20
CA SER A 76 9.94 9.12 -10.63
C SER A 76 10.85 9.83 -9.61
N PHE A 77 11.69 10.76 -10.05
CA PHE A 77 12.59 11.52 -9.16
C PHE A 77 11.86 12.10 -7.93
N LEU A 78 10.60 12.49 -8.13
CA LEU A 78 9.71 12.99 -7.07
C LEU A 78 9.32 11.92 -6.03
N ASP A 79 9.03 10.68 -6.47
CA ASP A 79 8.64 9.58 -5.59
C ASP A 79 9.84 9.12 -4.73
N ARG A 80 11.04 9.12 -5.31
CA ARG A 80 12.28 8.73 -4.61
C ARG A 80 12.63 9.68 -3.47
N PHE A 81 12.46 10.98 -3.69
CA PHE A 81 12.79 12.02 -2.70
C PHE A 81 11.55 12.55 -1.99
N LEU A 82 10.44 11.80 -1.95
CA LEU A 82 9.16 12.23 -1.41
C LEU A 82 9.30 12.83 0.00
N ALA A 83 10.01 12.15 0.90
CA ALA A 83 10.22 12.64 2.27
C ALA A 83 10.94 13.99 2.31
N LEU A 84 11.93 14.19 1.44
CA LEU A 84 12.65 15.46 1.32
C LEU A 84 11.75 16.54 0.74
N TRP A 85 10.96 16.22 -0.30
CA TRP A 85 10.01 17.17 -0.88
C TRP A 85 8.90 17.57 0.08
N VAL A 86 8.40 16.64 0.89
CA VAL A 86 7.46 16.93 1.98
C VAL A 86 8.09 17.88 2.98
N LEU A 87 9.32 17.62 3.43
CA LEU A 87 10.04 18.51 4.35
C LEU A 87 10.23 19.90 3.75
N VAL A 88 10.64 19.99 2.48
CA VAL A 88 10.80 21.27 1.77
C VAL A 88 9.46 21.99 1.64
N ALA A 89 8.38 21.29 1.29
CA ALA A 89 7.04 21.82 1.20
C ALA A 89 6.53 22.37 2.54
N MET A 90 6.84 21.68 3.65
CA MET A 90 6.52 22.13 5.00
C MET A 90 7.28 23.42 5.36
N ILE A 91 8.60 23.43 5.16
CA ILE A 91 9.43 24.62 5.42
C ILE A 91 8.95 25.80 4.56
N LEU A 92 8.70 25.55 3.28
CA LEU A 92 8.19 26.55 2.36
C LEU A 92 6.81 27.06 2.80
N GLY A 93 5.90 26.17 3.21
CA GLY A 93 4.61 26.53 3.78
C GLY A 93 4.75 27.43 4.99
N VAL A 94 5.57 27.04 5.99
CA VAL A 94 5.81 27.85 7.20
C VAL A 94 6.40 29.21 6.87
N VAL A 95 7.39 29.27 5.97
CA VAL A 95 8.01 30.55 5.53
C VAL A 95 6.99 31.42 4.79
N ILE A 96 6.19 30.86 3.89
CA ILE A 96 5.15 31.61 3.19
C ILE A 96 4.12 32.15 4.20
N GLY A 97 3.66 31.31 5.13
CA GLY A 97 2.67 31.69 6.13
C GLY A 97 3.16 32.79 7.08
N GLU A 98 4.41 32.72 7.52
CA GLU A 98 4.98 33.70 8.46
C GLU A 98 5.28 35.05 7.78
N PHE A 99 5.79 35.05 6.54
CA PHE A 99 6.29 36.27 5.90
C PHE A 99 5.32 36.95 4.94
N ALA A 100 4.24 36.30 4.51
CA ALA A 100 3.29 36.89 3.56
C ALA A 100 2.07 37.51 4.28
N PRO A 101 1.95 38.84 4.36
CA PRO A 101 1.04 39.55 5.27
C PRO A 101 -0.47 39.49 4.92
N ASN A 102 -0.92 38.59 4.04
CA ASN A 102 -2.32 38.43 3.64
C ASN A 102 -2.74 36.98 3.38
N VAL A 103 -1.89 36.01 3.72
CA VAL A 103 -2.17 34.59 3.45
C VAL A 103 -3.45 34.16 4.17
N ASP A 104 -3.57 34.50 5.46
CA ASP A 104 -4.76 34.18 6.26
C ASP A 104 -6.03 34.76 5.64
N ALA A 105 -6.01 36.01 5.19
CA ALA A 105 -7.18 36.70 4.62
C ALA A 105 -7.61 36.12 3.26
N ILE A 106 -6.66 35.76 2.40
CA ILE A 106 -6.94 35.17 1.09
C ILE A 106 -7.48 33.74 1.26
N LEU A 107 -6.92 32.98 2.20
CA LEU A 107 -7.30 31.60 2.44
C LEU A 107 -8.62 31.47 3.21
N THR A 108 -8.91 32.36 4.17
CA THR A 108 -10.21 32.42 4.85
C THR A 108 -11.31 33.15 4.06
N GLY A 109 -10.97 34.01 3.10
CA GLY A 109 -11.96 34.68 2.25
C GLY A 109 -12.76 33.72 1.36
N ALA A 110 -12.17 32.58 0.99
CA ALA A 110 -12.80 31.54 0.19
C ALA A 110 -13.14 30.31 1.07
N ASN A 111 -14.02 30.49 2.05
CA ASN A 111 -14.45 29.40 2.94
C ASN A 111 -15.76 28.74 2.48
N LEU A 112 -15.76 27.42 2.41
CA LEU A 112 -16.97 26.60 2.24
C LEU A 112 -17.15 25.74 3.50
N LYS A 113 -18.18 26.05 4.30
CA LYS A 113 -18.47 25.38 5.59
C LYS A 113 -17.25 25.31 6.54
N GLY A 114 -16.45 26.37 6.62
CA GLY A 114 -15.30 26.46 7.53
C GLY A 114 -14.01 25.82 7.02
N VAL A 115 -13.98 25.29 5.80
CA VAL A 115 -12.75 24.84 5.13
C VAL A 115 -12.38 25.77 3.99
N SER A 116 -11.09 26.09 3.87
CA SER A 116 -10.57 26.90 2.78
C SER A 116 -10.68 26.13 1.45
N VAL A 117 -11.26 26.77 0.44
CA VAL A 117 -11.43 26.20 -0.90
C VAL A 117 -10.09 25.70 -1.48
N PRO A 118 -8.95 26.40 -1.32
CA PRO A 118 -7.66 25.91 -1.78
C PRO A 118 -7.26 24.56 -1.18
N VAL A 119 -7.48 24.36 0.13
CA VAL A 119 -7.23 23.08 0.80
C VAL A 119 -8.20 22.01 0.29
N LEU A 120 -9.48 22.33 0.17
CA LEU A 120 -10.49 21.40 -0.36
C LEU A 120 -10.11 20.91 -1.76
N VAL A 121 -9.75 21.81 -2.67
CA VAL A 121 -9.34 21.47 -4.04
C VAL A 121 -8.07 20.63 -4.01
N GLY A 122 -7.07 21.02 -3.22
CA GLY A 122 -5.83 20.25 -3.06
C GLY A 122 -6.08 18.80 -2.62
N LEU A 123 -6.88 18.63 -1.57
CA LEU A 123 -7.23 17.32 -1.01
C LEU A 123 -7.99 16.45 -2.02
N LEU A 124 -8.96 17.02 -2.74
CA LEU A 124 -9.69 16.29 -3.78
C LEU A 124 -8.79 15.90 -4.96
N CYS A 125 -7.96 16.84 -5.43
CA CYS A 125 -7.05 16.65 -6.55
C CYS A 125 -5.95 15.63 -6.26
N MET A 126 -5.52 15.46 -5.00
CA MET A 126 -4.51 14.44 -4.67
C MET A 126 -5.12 13.03 -4.53
N MET A 127 -6.36 12.91 -4.02
CA MET A 127 -7.00 11.60 -3.78
C MET A 127 -7.60 11.01 -5.05
N TRP A 128 -8.20 11.84 -5.92
CA TRP A 128 -8.86 11.38 -7.15
C TRP A 128 -7.92 10.52 -8.05
N PRO A 129 -6.68 10.95 -8.36
CA PRO A 129 -5.84 10.21 -9.28
C PRO A 129 -5.36 8.87 -8.74
N ILE A 130 -5.14 8.77 -7.43
CA ILE A 130 -4.75 7.52 -6.77
C ILE A 130 -5.85 6.49 -6.92
N LEU A 131 -7.10 6.89 -6.67
CA LEU A 131 -8.25 6.01 -6.74
C LEU A 131 -8.54 5.55 -8.17
N THR A 132 -8.21 6.34 -9.19
CA THR A 132 -8.26 5.90 -10.59
C THR A 132 -7.30 4.72 -10.90
N LYS A 133 -6.17 4.62 -10.19
CA LYS A 133 -5.21 3.51 -10.39
C LYS A 133 -5.70 2.17 -9.88
N VAL A 134 -6.68 2.17 -8.97
CA VAL A 134 -7.23 0.96 -8.35
C VAL A 134 -7.99 0.12 -9.38
N GLN A 135 -7.67 -1.18 -9.49
CA GLN A 135 -8.20 -2.07 -10.53
C GLN A 135 -9.53 -2.72 -10.13
N TYR A 136 -10.61 -1.92 -10.07
CA TYR A 136 -11.94 -2.39 -9.65
C TYR A 136 -12.45 -3.61 -10.44
N GLU A 137 -12.10 -3.71 -11.72
CA GLU A 137 -12.50 -4.82 -12.60
C GLU A 137 -11.93 -6.18 -12.20
N ARG A 138 -10.81 -6.22 -11.46
CA ARG A 138 -10.19 -7.47 -11.00
C ARG A 138 -10.77 -7.99 -9.69
N LEU A 139 -11.53 -7.16 -8.98
CA LEU A 139 -12.06 -7.49 -7.65
C LEU A 139 -12.90 -8.79 -7.65
N PRO A 140 -13.85 -9.01 -8.60
CA PRO A 140 -14.68 -10.22 -8.58
C PRO A 140 -13.88 -11.49 -8.85
N SER A 141 -12.86 -11.43 -9.72
CA SER A 141 -11.99 -12.59 -10.00
C SER A 141 -11.14 -12.97 -8.80
N LEU A 142 -10.66 -11.98 -8.04
CA LEU A 142 -9.78 -12.22 -6.89
C LEU A 142 -10.54 -12.71 -5.65
N LEU A 143 -11.82 -12.32 -5.50
CA LEU A 143 -12.68 -12.78 -4.39
C LEU A 143 -13.23 -14.21 -4.56
N ARG A 144 -12.96 -14.90 -5.67
CA ARG A 144 -13.39 -16.30 -5.87
C ARG A 144 -12.61 -17.32 -5.04
N SER A 145 -11.43 -16.96 -4.55
CA SER A 145 -10.60 -17.89 -3.78
C SER A 145 -11.05 -17.96 -2.32
N SER A 146 -11.52 -19.12 -1.85
CA SER A 146 -11.96 -19.32 -0.45
C SER A 146 -10.86 -19.03 0.59
N HIS A 147 -9.59 -19.10 0.19
CA HIS A 147 -8.46 -18.81 1.05
C HIS A 147 -8.34 -17.31 1.39
N ILE A 148 -8.69 -16.42 0.46
CA ILE A 148 -8.50 -14.98 0.59
C ILE A 148 -9.39 -14.38 1.68
N TYR A 149 -10.55 -14.98 1.96
CA TYR A 149 -11.46 -14.53 3.00
C TYR A 149 -10.86 -14.61 4.40
N ARG A 150 -10.02 -15.61 4.69
CA ARG A 150 -9.32 -15.70 5.98
C ARG A 150 -8.30 -14.58 6.13
N GLN A 151 -7.60 -14.27 5.04
CA GLN A 151 -6.61 -13.20 4.98
C GLN A 151 -7.27 -11.82 5.12
N ILE A 152 -8.36 -11.57 4.38
CA ILE A 152 -9.17 -10.36 4.51
C ILE A 152 -9.71 -10.23 5.93
N GLY A 153 -10.31 -11.29 6.50
CA GLY A 153 -10.82 -11.26 7.87
C GLY A 153 -9.76 -10.90 8.91
N MET A 154 -8.55 -11.44 8.77
CA MET A 154 -7.41 -11.08 9.62
C MET A 154 -7.03 -9.60 9.45
N SER A 155 -6.94 -9.14 8.20
CA SER A 155 -6.64 -7.74 7.89
C SER A 155 -7.68 -6.81 8.52
N LEU A 156 -8.96 -7.14 8.41
CA LEU A 156 -10.06 -6.36 8.96
C LEU A 156 -10.02 -6.33 10.48
N PHE A 157 -9.68 -7.45 11.13
CA PHE A 157 -9.52 -7.50 12.58
C PHE A 157 -8.35 -6.62 13.04
N LEU A 158 -7.19 -6.74 12.39
CA LEU A 158 -6.02 -5.91 12.71
C LEU A 158 -6.30 -4.42 12.48
N ASN A 159 -6.99 -4.10 11.39
CA ASN A 159 -7.24 -2.71 11.00
C ASN A 159 -8.40 -2.07 11.75
N TRP A 160 -9.54 -2.71 11.88
CA TRP A 160 -10.74 -2.05 12.40
C TRP A 160 -10.94 -2.29 13.90
N ILE A 161 -10.17 -3.21 14.50
CA ILE A 161 -10.24 -3.52 15.93
C ILE A 161 -8.90 -3.26 16.60
N VAL A 162 -7.84 -4.00 16.26
CA VAL A 162 -6.56 -3.89 16.99
C VAL A 162 -5.94 -2.50 16.85
N GLY A 163 -5.83 -2.00 15.62
CA GLY A 163 -5.22 -0.70 15.31
C GLY A 163 -5.81 0.46 16.11
N PRO A 164 -7.14 0.69 16.08
CA PRO A 164 -7.76 1.78 16.82
C PRO A 164 -7.50 1.72 18.33
N PHE A 165 -7.55 0.53 18.93
CA PHE A 165 -7.26 0.35 20.36
C PHE A 165 -5.78 0.55 20.68
N VAL A 166 -4.87 0.08 19.83
CA VAL A 166 -3.43 0.30 19.99
C VAL A 166 -3.11 1.79 19.89
N MET A 167 -3.65 2.49 18.89
CA MET A 167 -3.46 3.94 18.77
C MET A 167 -3.97 4.66 20.02
N LEU A 168 -5.21 4.35 20.45
CA LEU A 168 -5.79 4.95 21.64
C LEU A 168 -4.90 4.74 22.87
N ALA A 169 -4.46 3.51 23.12
CA ALA A 169 -3.61 3.18 24.28
C ALA A 169 -2.29 3.95 24.25
N ILE A 170 -1.63 4.00 23.09
CA ILE A 170 -0.35 4.71 22.93
C ILE A 170 -0.55 6.23 23.07
N ALA A 171 -1.61 6.77 22.49
CA ALA A 171 -1.90 8.20 22.56
C ALA A 171 -2.19 8.65 24.01
N TRP A 172 -2.90 7.84 24.80
CA TRP A 172 -3.09 8.09 26.23
C TRP A 172 -1.81 7.92 27.05
N ALA A 173 -0.98 6.94 26.73
CA ALA A 173 0.27 6.70 27.43
C ALA A 173 1.32 7.80 27.19
N THR A 174 1.33 8.42 26.02
CA THR A 174 2.37 9.37 25.59
C THR A 174 1.93 10.83 25.66
N LEU A 175 0.62 11.12 25.56
CA LEU A 175 0.05 12.47 25.60
C LEU A 175 -1.09 12.58 26.64
N PRO A 176 -0.82 12.33 27.93
CA PRO A 176 -1.82 12.47 28.97
C PRO A 176 -2.23 13.94 29.19
N ASP A 177 -1.28 14.86 29.05
CA ASP A 177 -1.41 16.30 29.29
C ASP A 177 -1.94 17.10 28.09
N LEU A 178 -1.88 16.53 26.88
CA LEU A 178 -2.24 17.20 25.62
C LEU A 178 -3.48 16.55 24.98
N SER A 179 -4.66 16.84 25.55
CA SER A 179 -5.93 16.23 25.10
C SER A 179 -6.28 16.53 23.64
N THR A 180 -6.05 17.75 23.16
CA THR A 180 -6.37 18.16 21.78
C THR A 180 -5.46 17.47 20.76
N TYR A 181 -4.15 17.40 21.02
CA TYR A 181 -3.20 16.66 20.17
C TYR A 181 -3.49 15.16 20.19
N ARG A 182 -3.86 14.61 21.36
CA ARG A 182 -4.25 13.20 21.50
C ARG A 182 -5.44 12.85 20.61
N GLU A 183 -6.47 13.70 20.58
CA GLU A 183 -7.63 13.52 19.68
C GLU A 183 -7.22 13.50 18.20
N GLY A 184 -6.35 14.43 17.78
CA GLY A 184 -5.84 14.47 16.42
C GLY A 184 -5.10 13.17 16.04
N ILE A 185 -4.27 12.64 16.93
CA ILE A 185 -3.54 11.38 16.70
C ILE A 185 -4.48 10.18 16.66
N ILE A 186 -5.51 10.16 17.50
CA ILE A 186 -6.55 9.13 17.46
C ILE A 186 -7.26 9.18 16.10
N LEU A 187 -7.64 10.35 15.59
CA LEU A 187 -8.22 10.47 14.23
C LEU A 187 -7.31 9.87 13.16
N VAL A 188 -6.01 10.15 13.23
CA VAL A 188 -5.04 9.58 12.28
C VAL A 188 -5.01 8.06 12.39
N GLY A 189 -4.98 7.48 13.59
CA GLY A 189 -5.00 6.03 13.76
C GLY A 189 -6.31 5.35 13.36
N LEU A 190 -7.42 6.09 13.25
CA LEU A 190 -8.67 5.55 12.71
C LEU A 190 -8.68 5.52 11.18
N ALA A 191 -7.90 6.38 10.53
CA ALA A 191 -7.85 6.50 9.09
C ALA A 191 -6.95 5.41 8.49
N ARG A 192 -7.52 4.50 7.70
CA ARG A 192 -6.80 3.35 7.15
C ARG A 192 -6.12 3.67 5.83
N CYS A 193 -4.89 3.20 5.65
CA CYS A 193 -4.16 3.47 4.42
C CYS A 193 -4.83 2.81 3.21
N ILE A 194 -4.92 3.58 2.11
CA ILE A 194 -5.48 3.14 0.82
C ILE A 194 -4.48 3.31 -0.34
N ALA A 195 -3.41 4.08 -0.14
CA ALA A 195 -2.56 4.54 -1.23
C ALA A 195 -1.12 4.11 -1.03
N MET A 196 -0.47 4.71 -0.03
CA MET A 196 0.96 4.59 0.22
C MET A 196 1.37 3.13 0.51
N VAL A 197 0.45 2.33 1.06
CA VAL A 197 0.63 0.88 1.28
C VAL A 197 1.07 0.13 0.02
N MET A 198 0.60 0.52 -1.17
CA MET A 198 1.00 -0.15 -2.42
C MET A 198 2.48 0.06 -2.74
N ILE A 199 3.04 1.23 -2.39
CA ILE A 199 4.45 1.55 -2.62
C ILE A 199 5.31 0.71 -1.69
N TRP A 200 5.00 0.69 -0.39
CA TRP A 200 5.73 -0.11 0.60
C TRP A 200 5.66 -1.61 0.27
N ASN A 201 4.48 -2.08 -0.12
CA ASN A 201 4.26 -3.46 -0.51
C ASN A 201 5.15 -3.86 -1.70
N ARG A 202 5.22 -3.01 -2.74
CA ARG A 202 6.09 -3.25 -3.90
C ARG A 202 7.57 -3.26 -3.54
N LEU A 203 8.01 -2.30 -2.72
CA LEU A 203 9.40 -2.21 -2.27
C LEU A 203 9.82 -3.42 -1.43
N ALA A 204 8.91 -3.99 -0.65
CA ALA A 204 9.18 -5.15 0.19
C ALA A 204 8.88 -6.50 -0.50
N HIS A 205 8.57 -6.52 -1.80
CA HIS A 205 8.18 -7.71 -2.57
C HIS A 205 6.98 -8.48 -2.01
N GLY A 206 5.91 -7.75 -1.65
CA GLY A 206 4.63 -8.33 -1.25
C GLY A 206 3.67 -8.56 -2.41
N ASN A 207 2.58 -9.27 -2.16
CA ASN A 207 1.63 -9.66 -3.21
C ASN A 207 0.76 -8.46 -3.65
N GLU A 208 0.93 -8.00 -4.90
CA GLU A 208 0.25 -6.79 -5.39
C GLU A 208 -1.26 -6.95 -5.53
N ASP A 209 -1.73 -8.09 -6.03
CA ASP A 209 -3.16 -8.35 -6.22
C ASP A 209 -3.88 -8.38 -4.87
N TYR A 210 -3.28 -9.01 -3.85
CA TYR A 210 -3.83 -9.03 -2.51
C TYR A 210 -3.85 -7.64 -1.86
N CYS A 211 -2.78 -6.87 -2.02
CA CYS A 211 -2.72 -5.48 -1.55
C CYS A 211 -3.84 -4.63 -2.17
N ALA A 212 -4.08 -4.77 -3.48
CA ALA A 212 -5.12 -4.02 -4.17
C ALA A 212 -6.53 -4.33 -3.64
N ILE A 213 -6.82 -5.59 -3.30
CA ILE A 213 -8.10 -5.99 -2.70
C ILE A 213 -8.28 -5.32 -1.34
N LEU A 214 -7.26 -5.36 -0.48
CA LEU A 214 -7.33 -4.73 0.84
C LEU A 214 -7.52 -3.22 0.75
N VAL A 215 -6.86 -2.57 -0.21
CA VAL A 215 -7.06 -1.14 -0.48
C VAL A 215 -8.52 -0.83 -0.81
N ILE A 216 -9.16 -1.61 -1.69
CA ILE A 216 -10.56 -1.41 -2.07
C ILE A 216 -11.48 -1.61 -0.86
N ILE A 217 -11.29 -2.72 -0.13
CA ILE A 217 -12.12 -3.05 1.03
C ILE A 217 -11.97 -1.99 2.12
N ASN A 218 -10.73 -1.58 2.45
CA ASN A 218 -10.47 -0.53 3.42
C ASN A 218 -11.06 0.81 2.99
N SER A 219 -11.01 1.16 1.71
CA SER A 219 -11.63 2.40 1.20
C SER A 219 -13.15 2.41 1.45
N ILE A 220 -13.84 1.31 1.14
CA ILE A 220 -15.29 1.20 1.35
C ILE A 220 -15.62 1.22 2.84
N LEU A 221 -14.90 0.41 3.63
CA LEU A 221 -15.11 0.36 5.07
C LEU A 221 -14.82 1.69 5.74
N GLN A 222 -13.85 2.46 5.26
CA GLN A 222 -13.52 3.77 5.80
C GLN A 222 -14.61 4.81 5.54
N ILE A 223 -15.31 4.75 4.40
CA ILE A 223 -16.49 5.60 4.19
C ILE A 223 -17.58 5.30 5.23
N ILE A 224 -17.75 4.03 5.60
CA ILE A 224 -18.85 3.57 6.47
C ILE A 224 -18.49 3.70 7.96
N LEU A 225 -17.29 3.25 8.34
CA LEU A 225 -16.87 3.02 9.72
C LEU A 225 -16.05 4.16 10.32
N TYR A 226 -15.43 5.03 9.51
CA TYR A 226 -14.58 6.08 10.05
C TYR A 226 -15.37 7.07 10.92
N SER A 227 -16.50 7.57 10.44
CA SER A 227 -17.36 8.48 11.22
C SER A 227 -17.86 7.85 12.53
N PRO A 228 -18.53 6.68 12.55
CA PRO A 228 -19.00 6.11 13.80
C PRO A 228 -17.86 5.74 14.77
N MET A 229 -16.71 5.25 14.27
CA MET A 229 -15.57 4.97 15.13
C MET A 229 -14.95 6.25 15.70
N SER A 230 -14.84 7.33 14.93
CA SER A 230 -14.31 8.60 15.44
C SER A 230 -15.13 9.13 16.61
N VAL A 231 -16.46 9.11 16.50
CA VAL A 231 -17.37 9.47 17.60
C VAL A 231 -17.18 8.54 18.79
N PHE A 232 -17.09 7.23 18.57
CA PHE A 232 -16.94 6.25 19.64
C PHE A 232 -15.61 6.42 20.40
N PHE A 233 -14.48 6.50 19.70
CA PHE A 233 -13.16 6.60 20.33
C PHE A 233 -12.93 7.96 20.99
N ILE A 234 -13.41 9.06 20.40
CA ILE A 234 -13.15 10.41 20.92
C ILE A 234 -14.19 10.82 21.96
N ASN A 235 -15.49 10.74 21.65
CA ASN A 235 -16.52 11.24 22.57
C ASN A 235 -16.78 10.25 23.72
N ILE A 236 -16.86 8.94 23.41
CA ILE A 236 -17.28 7.94 24.41
C ILE A 236 -16.08 7.45 25.22
N ILE A 237 -15.01 7.00 24.55
CA ILE A 237 -13.86 6.42 25.26
C ILE A 237 -12.96 7.52 25.81
N SER A 238 -12.51 8.45 24.97
CA SER A 238 -11.60 9.51 25.43
C SER A 238 -12.28 10.59 26.27
N ARG A 239 -13.62 10.56 26.40
CA ARG A 239 -14.44 11.53 27.14
C ARG A 239 -13.98 12.96 26.90
N SER A 240 -13.96 13.35 25.62
CA SER A 240 -13.60 14.72 25.26
C SER A 240 -14.61 15.70 25.87
N ASP A 241 -14.18 16.41 26.92
CA ASP A 241 -14.93 17.51 27.54
C ASP A 241 -14.68 18.85 26.81
N ASN A 242 -14.12 18.81 25.60
CA ASN A 242 -13.84 20.01 24.81
C ASN A 242 -15.14 20.62 24.26
N ALA A 243 -15.19 21.95 24.17
CA ALA A 243 -16.36 22.71 23.71
C ALA A 243 -16.82 22.35 22.28
N ILE A 244 -15.95 21.72 21.48
CA ILE A 244 -16.24 21.24 20.13
C ILE A 244 -16.26 19.71 20.16
N SER A 245 -17.46 19.15 20.38
CA SER A 245 -17.66 17.70 20.34
C SER A 245 -17.74 17.20 18.90
N LEU A 246 -17.19 16.01 18.65
CA LEU A 246 -17.18 15.42 17.32
C LEU A 246 -18.57 14.91 16.96
N ARG A 247 -19.27 15.58 16.03
CA ARG A 247 -20.61 15.18 15.60
C ARG A 247 -20.52 14.18 14.45
N TYR A 248 -21.32 13.11 14.55
CA TYR A 248 -21.41 12.07 13.52
C TYR A 248 -21.73 12.65 12.13
N GLY A 249 -22.72 13.55 12.04
CA GLY A 249 -23.17 14.11 10.77
C GLY A 249 -22.09 14.92 10.07
N ASP A 250 -21.43 15.82 10.80
CA ASP A 250 -20.38 16.68 10.26
C ASP A 250 -19.18 15.85 9.78
N THR A 251 -18.80 14.83 10.56
CA THR A 251 -17.73 13.89 10.20
C THR A 251 -18.09 13.02 8.99
N ALA A 252 -19.31 12.50 8.93
CA ALA A 252 -19.76 11.68 7.81
C ALA A 252 -19.81 12.48 6.50
N ILE A 253 -20.27 13.74 6.56
CA ILE A 253 -20.25 14.65 5.40
C ILE A 253 -18.81 14.91 4.96
N ALA A 254 -17.90 15.18 5.90
CA ALA A 254 -16.49 15.38 5.57
C ALA A 254 -15.89 14.14 4.88
N VAL A 255 -16.08 12.94 5.45
CA VAL A 255 -15.60 11.69 4.84
C VAL A 255 -16.19 11.49 3.43
N LEU A 256 -17.48 11.76 3.24
CA LEU A 256 -18.12 11.61 1.94
C LEU A 256 -17.55 12.61 0.90
N ILE A 257 -17.28 13.85 1.32
CA ILE A 257 -16.68 14.86 0.43
C ILE A 257 -15.25 14.46 0.08
N TYR A 258 -14.42 14.16 1.07
CA TYR A 258 -12.97 13.98 0.86
C TYR A 258 -12.57 12.59 0.38
N LEU A 259 -13.33 11.55 0.69
CA LEU A 259 -13.04 10.18 0.23
C LEU A 259 -14.11 9.68 -0.75
N GLY A 260 -15.39 9.92 -0.46
CA GLY A 260 -16.49 9.44 -1.29
C GLY A 260 -16.51 10.02 -2.70
N ILE A 261 -16.40 11.35 -2.83
CA ILE A 261 -16.37 12.02 -4.15
C ILE A 261 -15.13 11.57 -4.96
N PRO A 262 -13.89 11.60 -4.44
CA PRO A 262 -12.73 11.09 -5.16
C PRO A 262 -12.83 9.61 -5.54
N LEU A 263 -13.44 8.76 -4.70
CA LEU A 263 -13.65 7.35 -5.01
C LEU A 263 -14.59 7.18 -6.19
N GLY A 264 -15.74 7.88 -6.17
CA GLY A 264 -16.69 7.86 -7.28
C GLY A 264 -16.10 8.43 -8.58
N ALA A 265 -15.41 9.56 -8.50
CA ALA A 265 -14.72 10.18 -9.63
C ALA A 265 -13.60 9.29 -10.18
N GLY A 266 -12.85 8.62 -9.30
CA GLY A 266 -11.77 7.71 -9.65
C GLY A 266 -12.28 6.48 -10.39
N ALA A 267 -13.34 5.86 -9.87
CA ALA A 267 -14.01 4.73 -10.52
C ALA A 267 -14.60 5.14 -11.88
N LEU A 268 -15.31 6.26 -11.96
CA LEU A 268 -15.88 6.76 -13.22
C LEU A 268 -14.78 7.03 -14.27
N THR A 269 -13.68 7.66 -13.85
CA THR A 269 -12.53 7.94 -14.73
C THR A 269 -11.89 6.66 -15.23
N ARG A 270 -11.79 5.64 -14.37
CA ARG A 270 -11.23 4.34 -14.75
C ARG A 270 -12.10 3.60 -15.74
N PHE A 271 -13.39 3.42 -15.43
CA PHE A 271 -14.31 2.72 -16.33
C PHE A 271 -14.48 3.47 -17.65
N GLY A 272 -14.65 4.80 -17.61
CA GLY A 272 -14.72 5.64 -18.80
C GLY A 272 -13.44 5.59 -19.63
N GLY A 273 -12.27 5.67 -19.00
CA GLY A 273 -10.97 5.59 -19.67
C GLY A 273 -10.72 4.24 -20.34
N LEU A 274 -11.09 3.14 -19.68
CA LEU A 274 -10.99 1.80 -20.26
C LEU A 274 -11.94 1.61 -21.46
N LEU A 275 -13.15 2.17 -21.41
CA LEU A 275 -14.12 2.12 -22.49
C LEU A 275 -13.71 2.95 -23.71
N VAL A 276 -13.18 4.16 -23.49
CA VAL A 276 -12.88 5.11 -24.57
C VAL A 276 -11.48 4.92 -25.17
N LEU A 277 -10.45 4.74 -24.35
CA LEU A 277 -9.05 4.71 -24.82
C LEU A 277 -8.50 3.29 -25.03
N GLY A 278 -9.11 2.29 -24.40
CA GLY A 278 -8.59 0.92 -24.35
C GLY A 278 -7.39 0.76 -23.41
N LYS A 279 -7.12 -0.47 -22.96
CA LYS A 279 -6.17 -0.79 -21.87
C LYS A 279 -4.76 -0.20 -22.07
N LYS A 280 -4.14 -0.41 -23.23
CA LYS A 280 -2.75 0.03 -23.49
C LYS A 280 -2.57 1.56 -23.45
N ARG A 281 -3.51 2.33 -24.00
CA ARG A 281 -3.43 3.81 -23.97
C ARG A 281 -3.80 4.36 -22.60
N PHE A 282 -4.74 3.71 -21.91
CA PHE A 282 -5.10 4.07 -20.54
C PHE A 282 -3.93 3.86 -19.56
N ASP A 283 -3.17 2.76 -19.71
CA ASP A 283 -1.97 2.52 -18.87
C ASP A 283 -0.93 3.64 -19.00
N GLY A 284 -0.73 4.17 -20.21
CA GLY A 284 0.13 5.36 -20.43
C GLY A 284 -0.45 6.63 -19.80
N PHE A 285 -1.76 6.80 -19.84
CA PHE A 285 -2.46 7.92 -19.20
C PHE A 285 -2.38 7.87 -17.67
N LEU A 286 -2.41 6.67 -17.07
CA LEU A 286 -2.26 6.46 -15.63
C LEU A 286 -0.89 6.93 -15.07
N ALA A 287 0.15 6.99 -15.90
CA ALA A 287 1.45 7.53 -15.49
C ALA A 287 1.36 9.01 -15.12
N TYR A 288 0.63 9.81 -15.91
CA TYR A 288 0.39 11.24 -15.64
C TYR A 288 -0.41 11.45 -14.34
N PHE A 289 -1.36 10.56 -14.05
CA PHE A 289 -2.15 10.59 -12.82
C PHE A 289 -1.28 10.39 -11.56
N GLY A 290 -0.19 9.62 -11.67
CA GLY A 290 0.79 9.49 -10.60
C GLY A 290 1.48 10.81 -10.26
N MET A 291 2.00 11.50 -11.28
CA MET A 291 2.65 12.79 -11.10
C MET A 291 1.67 13.84 -10.55
N LEU A 292 0.44 13.86 -11.07
CA LEU A 292 -0.60 14.80 -10.63
C LEU A 292 -0.90 14.64 -9.13
N SER A 293 -1.04 13.41 -8.64
CA SER A 293 -1.31 13.15 -7.24
C SER A 293 -0.20 13.66 -6.33
N LEU A 294 1.07 13.42 -6.70
CA LEU A 294 2.20 13.88 -5.91
C LEU A 294 2.30 15.41 -5.88
N VAL A 295 2.12 16.08 -7.02
CA VAL A 295 2.12 17.55 -7.07
C VAL A 295 0.97 18.11 -6.23
N ALA A 296 -0.23 17.53 -6.32
CA ALA A 296 -1.37 17.95 -5.51
C ALA A 296 -1.15 17.71 -4.01
N LEU A 297 -0.47 16.63 -3.63
CA LEU A 297 -0.07 16.36 -2.24
C LEU A 297 0.88 17.45 -1.73
N LEU A 298 1.96 17.75 -2.46
CA LEU A 298 2.93 18.78 -2.07
C LEU A 298 2.28 20.17 -2.00
N TYR A 299 1.42 20.50 -2.97
CA TYR A 299 0.62 21.72 -2.95
C TYR A 299 -0.23 21.81 -1.67
N THR A 300 -0.96 20.74 -1.35
CA THR A 300 -1.85 20.72 -0.17
C THR A 300 -1.07 20.89 1.13
N ILE A 301 0.10 20.25 1.23
CA ILE A 301 1.02 20.41 2.37
C ILE A 301 1.46 21.88 2.49
N ILE A 302 1.89 22.52 1.41
CA ILE A 302 2.30 23.93 1.43
C ILE A 302 1.17 24.81 1.96
N ILE A 303 -0.06 24.64 1.47
CA ILE A 303 -1.20 25.45 1.89
C ILE A 303 -1.52 25.24 3.38
N ILE A 304 -1.61 24.00 3.85
CA ILE A 304 -1.93 23.72 5.26
C ILE A 304 -0.85 24.28 6.19
N PHE A 305 0.43 24.09 5.84
CA PHE A 305 1.53 24.61 6.65
C PHE A 305 1.63 26.14 6.62
N ALA A 306 1.22 26.77 5.51
CA ALA A 306 1.11 28.21 5.44
C ALA A 306 0.03 28.74 6.40
N GLU A 307 -1.16 28.12 6.39
CA GLU A 307 -2.25 28.47 7.29
C GLU A 307 -1.93 28.21 8.78
N GLN A 308 -1.05 27.23 9.08
CA GLN A 308 -0.70 26.84 10.45
C GLN A 308 0.67 27.34 10.94
N SER A 309 1.39 28.11 10.12
CA SER A 309 2.78 28.54 10.36
C SER A 309 3.02 29.12 11.76
N HIS A 310 2.25 30.14 12.16
CA HIS A 310 2.35 30.76 13.48
C HIS A 310 2.12 29.76 14.63
N ARG A 311 1.16 28.84 14.48
CA ARG A 311 0.85 27.84 15.52
C ARG A 311 1.96 26.82 15.69
N ILE A 312 2.56 26.38 14.59
CA ILE A 312 3.69 25.46 14.58
C ILE A 312 4.87 26.10 15.32
N LEU A 313 5.22 27.34 14.96
CA LEU A 313 6.35 28.06 15.55
C LEU A 313 6.15 28.35 17.05
N HIS A 314 4.94 28.70 17.47
CA HIS A 314 4.64 28.95 18.89
C HIS A 314 4.47 27.68 19.73
N ASN A 315 4.15 26.52 19.13
CA ASN A 315 3.86 25.27 19.83
C ASN A 315 4.75 24.10 19.39
N LEU A 316 6.05 24.34 19.17
CA LEU A 316 6.99 23.29 18.75
C LEU A 316 7.07 22.12 19.75
N GLY A 317 7.03 22.39 21.05
CA GLY A 317 7.12 21.37 22.10
C GLY A 317 6.04 20.29 21.97
N PRO A 318 4.75 20.65 22.08
CA PRO A 318 3.62 19.72 21.88
C PRO A 318 3.65 19.03 20.50
N THR A 319 3.97 19.79 19.45
CA THR A 319 4.07 19.31 18.06
C THR A 319 5.05 18.13 17.94
N PHE A 320 6.29 18.27 18.43
CA PHE A 320 7.27 17.18 18.35
C PHE A 320 6.94 15.99 19.25
N ARG A 321 6.23 16.19 20.36
CA ARG A 321 5.77 15.07 21.21
C ARG A 321 4.83 14.12 20.46
N THR A 322 4.12 14.58 19.42
CA THR A 322 3.27 13.72 18.58
C THR A 322 4.04 12.67 17.78
N PHE A 323 5.36 12.81 17.61
CA PHE A 323 6.18 11.83 16.89
C PHE A 323 6.25 10.51 17.66
N VAL A 324 6.32 10.60 19.00
CA VAL A 324 6.46 9.43 19.88
C VAL A 324 5.31 8.43 19.70
N PRO A 325 4.03 8.80 19.86
CA PRO A 325 2.93 7.87 19.66
C PRO A 325 2.87 7.31 18.23
N MET A 326 3.19 8.13 17.23
CA MET A 326 3.13 7.71 15.83
C MET A 326 4.20 6.67 15.49
N ILE A 327 5.47 6.91 15.87
CA ILE A 327 6.55 5.94 15.68
C ILE A 327 6.23 4.63 16.41
N LEU A 328 5.77 4.71 17.66
CA LEU A 328 5.39 3.53 18.44
C LEU A 328 4.24 2.77 17.79
N TYR A 329 3.19 3.47 17.34
CA TYR A 329 2.05 2.85 16.68
C TYR A 329 2.47 2.11 15.41
N PHE A 330 3.23 2.76 14.51
CA PHE A 330 3.67 2.15 13.27
C PHE A 330 4.58 0.94 13.52
N ALA A 331 5.54 1.07 14.44
CA ALA A 331 6.44 -0.02 14.79
C ALA A 331 5.68 -1.20 15.42
N ILE A 332 4.80 -0.95 16.39
CA ILE A 332 4.05 -2.00 17.09
C ILE A 332 3.07 -2.69 16.14
N MET A 333 2.28 -1.94 15.38
CA MET A 333 1.29 -2.51 14.46
C MET A 333 1.96 -3.31 13.35
N TRP A 334 3.03 -2.78 12.74
CA TRP A 334 3.74 -3.48 11.69
C TRP A 334 4.41 -4.74 12.22
N THR A 335 5.17 -4.65 13.33
CA THR A 335 5.88 -5.81 13.89
C THR A 335 4.92 -6.89 14.38
N SER A 336 3.84 -6.51 15.07
CA SER A 336 2.85 -7.47 15.56
C SER A 336 2.09 -8.16 14.42
N ALA A 337 1.68 -7.44 13.39
CA ALA A 337 1.04 -8.02 12.21
C ALA A 337 2.00 -8.96 11.47
N PHE A 338 3.24 -8.51 11.21
CA PHE A 338 4.25 -9.31 10.53
C PHE A 338 4.59 -10.60 11.31
N ALA A 339 4.83 -10.47 12.62
CA ALA A 339 5.13 -11.60 13.50
C ALA A 339 3.96 -12.57 13.63
N LEU A 340 2.72 -12.07 13.66
CA LEU A 340 1.51 -12.90 13.69
C LEU A 340 1.41 -13.76 12.43
N ILE A 341 1.60 -13.16 11.25
CA ILE A 341 1.54 -13.91 9.99
C ILE A 341 2.69 -14.91 9.90
N TRP A 342 3.90 -14.51 10.29
CA TRP A 342 5.04 -15.40 10.35
C TRP A 342 4.79 -16.60 11.28
N TRP A 343 4.24 -16.37 12.48
CA TRP A 343 3.89 -17.45 13.41
C TRP A 343 2.82 -18.39 12.86
N LEU A 344 1.83 -17.86 12.12
CA LEU A 344 0.82 -18.68 11.44
C LEU A 344 1.42 -19.49 10.28
N SER A 345 2.46 -18.97 9.61
CA SER A 345 3.21 -19.67 8.57
C SER A 345 3.93 -20.91 9.12
N GLN A 346 4.53 -20.81 10.32
CA GLN A 346 5.25 -21.93 10.96
C GLN A 346 4.36 -23.09 11.43
N LYS A 347 3.05 -22.88 11.59
CA LYS A 347 2.15 -23.95 12.05
C LYS A 347 2.00 -25.04 10.99
N LYS A 348 1.87 -26.31 11.41
CA LYS A 348 1.62 -27.45 10.51
C LYS A 348 0.42 -27.16 9.58
N GLY A 349 0.67 -27.11 8.27
CA GLY A 349 -0.32 -26.77 7.23
C GLY A 349 -0.43 -25.27 6.89
N GLY A 350 0.43 -24.42 7.46
CA GLY A 350 0.50 -22.97 7.26
C GLY A 350 1.33 -22.52 6.06
N GLY A 351 2.39 -23.25 5.71
CA GLY A 351 3.33 -22.87 4.63
C GLY A 351 2.64 -22.57 3.29
N ARG A 352 1.66 -23.39 2.88
CA ARG A 352 0.93 -23.18 1.60
C ARG A 352 -0.09 -22.02 1.64
N LYS A 353 -0.34 -21.43 2.81
CA LYS A 353 -1.44 -20.47 3.05
C LYS A 353 -0.95 -19.11 3.56
N TRP A 354 0.20 -19.04 4.20
CA TRP A 354 0.74 -17.82 4.82
C TRP A 354 2.20 -17.66 4.40
N GLY A 355 2.43 -17.08 3.22
CA GLY A 355 3.78 -16.79 2.71
C GLY A 355 4.29 -15.40 3.12
N TYR A 356 5.58 -15.16 2.87
CA TYR A 356 6.23 -13.85 3.09
C TYR A 356 5.47 -12.72 2.41
N GLU A 357 5.06 -12.91 1.16
CA GLU A 357 4.38 -11.89 0.38
C GLU A 357 3.10 -11.40 1.05
N MET A 358 2.37 -12.30 1.72
CA MET A 358 1.14 -11.99 2.45
C MET A 358 1.45 -11.30 3.78
N ALA A 359 2.52 -11.71 4.47
CA ALA A 359 2.97 -11.06 5.70
C ALA A 359 3.32 -9.59 5.46
N VAL A 360 4.01 -9.31 4.36
CA VAL A 360 4.34 -7.94 3.91
C VAL A 360 3.06 -7.13 3.70
N VAL A 361 2.12 -7.63 2.89
CA VAL A 361 0.86 -6.93 2.61
C VAL A 361 0.12 -6.63 3.91
N GLN A 362 -0.03 -7.62 4.80
CA GLN A 362 -0.76 -7.46 6.06
C GLN A 362 -0.07 -6.46 6.99
N ALA A 363 1.25 -6.55 7.13
CA ALA A 363 2.02 -5.68 8.01
C ALA A 363 1.98 -4.21 7.58
N PHE A 364 2.17 -3.95 6.28
CA PHE A 364 2.09 -2.58 5.76
C PHE A 364 0.65 -2.05 5.71
N THR A 365 -0.34 -2.91 5.49
CA THR A 365 -1.74 -2.46 5.57
C THR A 365 -2.14 -2.13 7.00
N ALA A 366 -1.74 -2.94 7.98
CA ALA A 366 -2.05 -2.72 9.39
C ALA A 366 -1.25 -1.58 10.03
N GLY A 367 0.00 -1.41 9.60
CA GLY A 367 0.94 -0.42 10.14
C GLY A 367 0.96 0.92 9.43
N SER A 368 0.06 1.20 8.48
CA SER A 368 -0.01 2.47 7.75
C SER A 368 -1.39 3.12 7.88
N ASN A 369 -1.43 4.45 7.87
CA ASN A 369 -2.66 5.22 8.00
C ASN A 369 -2.92 6.07 6.74
N ASN A 370 -4.09 6.69 6.69
CA ASN A 370 -4.46 7.67 5.66
C ASN A 370 -4.54 9.04 6.30
N PHE A 371 -3.38 9.69 6.36
CA PHE A 371 -3.25 11.02 6.95
C PHE A 371 -4.06 12.06 6.17
N GLU A 372 -4.23 11.86 4.86
CA GLU A 372 -4.99 12.75 3.99
C GLU A 372 -6.44 12.92 4.48
N LEU A 373 -7.11 11.80 4.74
CA LEU A 373 -8.46 11.81 5.30
C LEU A 373 -8.47 12.37 6.72
N ALA A 374 -7.48 12.01 7.54
CA ALA A 374 -7.42 12.46 8.93
C ALA A 374 -7.29 13.99 9.02
N ILE A 375 -6.39 14.58 8.22
CA ILE A 375 -6.24 16.02 8.05
C ILE A 375 -7.55 16.63 7.58
N ALA A 376 -8.15 16.08 6.53
CA ALA A 376 -9.37 16.62 5.95
C ALA A 376 -10.54 16.67 6.94
N VAL A 377 -10.71 15.61 7.73
CA VAL A 377 -11.74 15.55 8.78
C VAL A 377 -11.39 16.47 9.94
N ALA A 378 -10.13 16.49 10.39
CA ALA A 378 -9.72 17.36 11.48
C ALA A 378 -9.96 18.84 11.12
N VAL A 379 -9.57 19.24 9.91
CA VAL A 379 -9.81 20.58 9.37
C VAL A 379 -11.31 20.88 9.22
N ALA A 380 -12.12 19.93 8.74
CA ALA A 380 -13.55 20.14 8.54
C ALA A 380 -14.35 20.23 9.84
N VAL A 381 -13.95 19.50 10.88
CA VAL A 381 -14.70 19.42 12.15
C VAL A 381 -14.18 20.42 13.19
N TYR A 382 -12.86 20.51 13.35
CA TYR A 382 -12.22 21.36 14.37
C TYR A 382 -11.72 22.68 13.81
N GLY A 383 -11.65 22.82 12.48
CA GLY A 383 -11.08 23.98 11.81
C GLY A 383 -9.59 23.82 11.52
N VAL A 384 -9.13 24.57 10.52
CA VAL A 384 -7.72 24.61 10.08
C VAL A 384 -6.78 25.01 11.23
N SER A 385 -7.19 25.93 12.09
CA SER A 385 -6.36 26.49 13.17
C SER A 385 -6.35 25.66 14.47
N SER A 386 -6.88 24.43 14.42
CA SER A 386 -6.98 23.52 15.56
C SER A 386 -5.70 22.71 15.81
N ASP A 387 -5.44 22.37 17.07
CA ASP A 387 -4.32 21.48 17.44
C ASP A 387 -4.52 20.06 16.87
N GLN A 388 -5.77 19.62 16.70
CA GLN A 388 -6.14 18.35 16.09
C GLN A 388 -5.66 18.28 14.62
N ALA A 389 -5.93 19.34 13.85
CA ALA A 389 -5.48 19.44 12.46
C ALA A 389 -3.96 19.51 12.37
N LEU A 390 -3.30 20.21 13.29
CA LEU A 390 -1.85 20.26 13.38
C LEU A 390 -1.23 18.88 13.66
N ALA A 391 -1.77 18.14 14.63
CA ALA A 391 -1.31 16.80 14.94
C ALA A 391 -1.46 15.83 13.75
N ALA A 392 -2.55 15.94 12.98
CA ALA A 392 -2.76 15.13 11.78
C ALA A 392 -1.77 15.47 10.65
N THR A 393 -1.45 16.75 10.51
CA THR A 393 -0.60 17.29 9.45
C THR A 393 0.88 16.87 9.58
N ILE A 394 1.33 16.57 10.80
CA ILE A 394 2.68 16.05 11.08
C ILE A 394 2.83 14.58 10.65
N GLY A 395 1.73 13.84 10.52
CA GLY A 395 1.72 12.40 10.24
C GLY A 395 2.67 11.96 9.10
N PRO A 396 2.63 12.58 7.91
CA PRO A 396 3.50 12.24 6.79
C PRO A 396 5.00 12.31 7.11
N LEU A 397 5.40 13.28 7.93
CA LEU A 397 6.80 13.49 8.30
C LEU A 397 7.35 12.30 9.08
N VAL A 398 6.49 11.63 9.86
CA VAL A 398 6.86 10.46 10.67
C VAL A 398 6.62 9.17 9.90
N GLU A 399 5.48 9.04 9.23
CA GLU A 399 5.06 7.80 8.57
C GLU A 399 6.01 7.39 7.44
N VAL A 400 6.35 8.31 6.54
CA VAL A 400 7.18 8.01 5.36
C VAL A 400 8.55 7.46 5.73
N PRO A 401 9.36 8.09 6.62
CA PRO A 401 10.67 7.53 6.98
C PRO A 401 10.55 6.23 7.79
N VAL A 402 9.56 6.12 8.68
CA VAL A 402 9.39 4.91 9.49
C VAL A 402 8.99 3.72 8.62
N LEU A 403 7.99 3.87 7.74
CA LEU A 403 7.56 2.79 6.86
C LEU A 403 8.63 2.42 5.84
N LEU A 404 9.38 3.40 5.33
CA LEU A 404 10.55 3.12 4.50
C LEU A 404 11.60 2.32 5.28
N ALA A 405 11.91 2.67 6.53
CA ALA A 405 12.82 1.87 7.36
C ALA A 405 12.30 0.43 7.55
N LEU A 406 11.00 0.26 7.75
CA LEU A 406 10.36 -1.04 7.92
C LEU A 406 10.37 -1.90 6.63
N THR A 407 10.44 -1.32 5.42
CA THR A 407 10.64 -2.13 4.20
C THR A 407 12.00 -2.81 4.21
N TRP A 408 13.05 -2.11 4.63
CA TRP A 408 14.38 -2.70 4.80
C TRP A 408 14.37 -3.81 5.86
N VAL A 409 13.64 -3.61 6.96
CA VAL A 409 13.44 -4.64 7.99
C VAL A 409 12.70 -5.85 7.42
N ALA A 410 11.66 -5.65 6.60
CA ALA A 410 10.94 -6.73 5.92
C ALA A 410 11.87 -7.57 5.04
N LEU A 411 12.70 -6.92 4.22
CA LEU A 411 13.65 -7.57 3.32
C LEU A 411 14.73 -8.34 4.09
N LEU A 412 15.20 -7.80 5.22
CA LEU A 412 16.13 -8.51 6.10
C LEU A 412 15.45 -9.74 6.75
N ALA A 413 14.21 -9.58 7.21
CA ALA A 413 13.41 -10.65 7.79
C ALA A 413 13.07 -11.75 6.77
N LYS A 414 12.92 -11.42 5.47
CA LYS A 414 12.78 -12.39 4.37
C LYS A 414 13.92 -13.40 4.35
N LYS A 415 15.16 -12.93 4.55
CA LYS A 415 16.38 -13.76 4.50
C LYS A 415 16.63 -14.52 5.80
N ARG A 416 16.32 -13.92 6.94
CA ARG A 416 16.67 -14.46 8.26
C ARG A 416 15.62 -15.43 8.81
N LEU A 417 14.36 -15.28 8.41
CA LEU A 417 13.28 -16.12 8.88
C LEU A 417 13.03 -17.22 7.83
N ASN A 418 12.91 -18.47 8.27
CA ASN A 418 12.52 -19.57 7.38
C ASN A 418 11.05 -19.41 7.04
N TRP A 419 10.72 -19.04 5.80
CA TRP A 419 9.32 -18.78 5.38
C TRP A 419 8.54 -20.03 4.99
N GLY A 420 8.98 -21.21 5.44
CA GLY A 420 8.48 -22.51 4.98
C GLY A 420 8.76 -22.66 3.50
N GLU A 421 9.80 -23.41 3.13
CA GLU A 421 10.24 -23.54 1.74
C GLU A 421 9.08 -23.88 0.79
N ASP A 422 8.96 -23.10 -0.27
CA ASP A 422 8.36 -23.57 -1.50
C ASP A 422 9.32 -24.60 -2.12
N GLU A 423 8.98 -25.88 -2.02
CA GLU A 423 9.28 -26.86 -3.07
C GLU A 423 8.52 -26.46 -4.35
N VAL A 424 8.85 -25.31 -4.94
CA VAL A 424 8.49 -24.96 -6.33
C VAL A 424 9.65 -24.20 -6.99
N THR A 425 10.86 -24.72 -6.82
CA THR A 425 11.87 -24.69 -7.89
C THR A 425 12.15 -26.15 -8.21
N GLY A 426 11.80 -26.57 -9.42
CA GLY A 426 11.90 -27.96 -9.83
C GLY A 426 13.29 -28.56 -9.55
N VAL A 427 13.26 -29.79 -9.03
CA VAL A 427 14.38 -30.74 -8.94
C VAL A 427 15.51 -30.31 -7.99
N SER A 428 15.30 -30.45 -6.68
CA SER A 428 16.35 -31.03 -5.82
C SER A 428 16.04 -32.53 -5.74
N CYS A 429 16.84 -33.30 -6.48
CA CYS A 429 16.94 -34.73 -6.29
C CYS A 429 18.12 -34.99 -5.34
N ASP A 430 18.09 -34.41 -4.14
CA ASP A 430 19.03 -34.76 -3.08
C ASP A 430 18.42 -35.88 -2.23
N ARG A 431 18.31 -37.06 -2.84
CA ARG A 431 18.54 -38.28 -2.07
C ARG A 431 19.95 -38.72 -2.40
N GLU A 432 20.80 -38.71 -1.40
CA GLU A 432 22.00 -39.53 -1.34
C GLU A 432 21.62 -40.97 -1.71
N CYS A 433 21.73 -41.32 -2.99
CA CYS A 433 21.99 -42.68 -3.39
C CYS A 433 23.48 -42.90 -3.08
N GLY A 434 23.75 -43.40 -1.88
CA GLY A 434 25.08 -43.88 -1.52
C GLY A 434 25.58 -44.86 -2.58
N CYS A 435 26.79 -44.60 -3.08
CA CYS A 435 27.61 -45.59 -3.75
C CYS A 435 28.24 -46.55 -2.75
#